data_AF-A0AAF3E8D9-F1
#
_entry.id   AF-A0AAF3E8D9-F1
#
_cell.length_a   1.000
_cell.length_b   1.000
_cell.length_c   1.000
_cell.angle_alpha   90.00
_cell.angle_beta   90.00
_cell.angle_gamma   90.00
#
_symmetry.space_group_name_H-M   'P 1'
#
loop_
_entity.id
_entity.type
_entity.pdbx_description
1 polymer ?
#
loop_
_entity_poly.entity_id
_entity_poly.type
_entity_poly.pdbx_seq_one_letter_code
_entity_poly.pdbx_strand_id
1 'polypeptide(L)'
;MRLLGLLSLCICAVVSPPPGQKKCVNGTLANGICLCDFGYTGTMCHRKMNCDTLERLPNGSCEPCVKGWAGADCDRIDCGENGAPNGDHTRCRCEDPYSGEYCDVLKTGDVLHSYNRYFTTIGPLGVIFVIPLALMVRACNKASAKLRTAKVERHLETHIVKGMDLDPKVIHKLLKK
;
A
#
# COMPACT_ATOMS: atom_id res chain seq x y z
N MET A 1 -25.79 38.21 68.37
CA MET A 1 -25.02 38.93 67.32
C MET A 1 -23.92 38.03 66.82
N ARG A 2 -23.72 38.01 65.49
CA ARG A 2 -22.76 37.25 64.65
C ARG A 2 -23.45 36.10 63.91
N LEU A 3 -23.37 35.97 62.59
CA LEU A 3 -23.21 36.90 61.47
C LEU A 3 -23.71 36.05 60.29
N LEU A 4 -24.67 36.53 59.51
CA LEU A 4 -25.23 35.78 58.38
C LEU A 4 -24.13 35.43 57.37
N GLY A 5 -23.98 34.13 57.08
CA GLY A 5 -23.13 33.62 56.01
C GLY A 5 -23.71 33.99 54.66
N LEU A 6 -23.08 34.94 53.97
CA LEU A 6 -23.34 35.25 52.58
C LEU A 6 -22.69 34.17 51.70
N LEU A 7 -23.50 33.24 51.19
CA LEU A 7 -23.13 32.38 50.07
C LEU A 7 -22.94 33.27 48.84
N SER A 8 -21.68 33.65 48.57
CA SER A 8 -21.28 34.24 47.30
C SER A 8 -21.33 33.15 46.23
N LEU A 9 -22.38 33.15 45.41
CA LEU A 9 -22.37 32.46 44.13
C LEU A 9 -21.33 33.14 43.24
N CYS A 10 -20.10 32.61 43.25
CA CYS A 10 -19.12 32.87 42.21
C CYS A 10 -19.64 32.24 40.91
N ILE A 11 -20.37 33.03 40.13
CA ILE A 11 -20.67 32.71 38.74
C ILE A 11 -19.33 32.84 38.01
N CYS A 12 -18.67 31.72 37.78
CA CYS A 12 -17.57 31.64 36.84
C CYS A 12 -18.14 31.97 35.46
N ALA A 13 -18.01 33.23 35.03
CA ALA A 13 -18.21 33.59 33.64
C ALA A 13 -17.19 32.78 32.84
N VAL A 14 -17.67 31.72 32.18
CA VAL A 14 -16.88 30.96 31.22
C VAL A 14 -16.68 31.90 30.03
N VAL A 15 -15.62 32.69 30.07
CA VAL A 15 -15.14 33.42 28.90
C VAL A 15 -14.75 32.33 27.90
N SER A 16 -15.66 32.07 26.95
CA SER A 16 -15.33 31.23 25.80
C SER A 16 -14.18 31.94 25.07
N PRO A 17 -13.05 31.26 24.80
CA PRO A 17 -11.99 31.85 23.99
C PRO A 17 -12.59 32.28 22.64
N PRO A 18 -12.17 33.43 22.08
CA PRO A 18 -12.71 33.90 20.81
C PRO A 18 -12.56 32.81 19.74
N PRO A 19 -13.56 32.65 18.84
CA PRO A 19 -13.50 31.65 17.79
C PRO A 19 -12.20 31.82 17.01
N GLY A 20 -11.47 30.71 16.89
CA GLY A 20 -10.08 30.65 16.44
C GLY A 20 -9.79 31.59 15.28
N GLN A 21 -8.87 32.53 15.52
CA GLN A 21 -8.36 33.44 14.51
C GLN A 21 -7.89 32.62 13.30
N LYS A 22 -8.50 32.83 12.12
CA LYS A 22 -8.07 32.20 10.87
C LYS A 22 -6.60 32.52 10.67
N LYS A 23 -5.73 31.53 10.88
CA LYS A 23 -4.28 31.68 10.72
C LYS A 23 -3.87 31.21 9.34
N CYS A 24 -3.30 32.11 8.55
CA CYS A 24 -2.63 31.76 7.30
C CYS A 24 -1.30 31.05 7.64
N VAL A 25 -1.03 29.90 6.99
CA VAL A 25 0.19 29.12 7.27
C VAL A 25 1.39 29.76 6.59
N ASN A 26 1.28 30.02 5.28
CA ASN A 26 2.30 30.66 4.44
C ASN A 26 1.71 31.87 3.73
N GLY A 27 1.45 32.94 4.48
CA GLY A 27 0.88 34.15 3.91
C GLY A 27 0.48 35.19 4.95
N THR A 28 -0.09 36.28 4.47
CA THR A 28 -0.58 37.38 5.29
C THR A 28 -2.10 37.43 5.31
N LEU A 29 -2.67 37.72 6.48
CA LEU A 29 -4.11 37.90 6.61
C LEU A 29 -4.48 39.34 6.24
N ALA A 30 -5.20 39.51 5.13
CA ALA A 30 -5.71 40.81 4.70
C ALA A 30 -7.23 40.72 4.52
N ASN A 31 -7.97 41.59 5.22
CA ASN A 31 -9.43 41.66 5.14
C ASN A 31 -10.15 40.32 5.38
N GLY A 32 -9.61 39.45 6.24
CA GLY A 32 -10.21 38.15 6.57
C GLY A 32 -9.95 37.03 5.54
N ILE A 33 -9.14 37.29 4.51
CA ILE A 33 -8.70 36.33 3.50
C ILE A 33 -7.16 36.18 3.62
N CYS A 34 -6.66 34.98 3.37
CA CYS A 34 -5.22 34.73 3.33
C CYS A 34 -4.66 35.07 1.95
N LEU A 35 -3.72 36.02 1.91
CA LEU A 35 -2.88 36.29 0.74
C LEU A 35 -1.64 35.40 0.86
N CYS A 36 -1.53 34.41 -0.02
CA CYS A 36 -0.46 33.41 0.06
C CYS A 36 0.88 33.95 -0.44
N ASP A 37 1.93 33.50 0.22
CA ASP A 37 3.31 33.74 -0.21
C ASP A 37 3.59 33.02 -1.54
N PHE A 38 4.61 33.47 -2.26
CA PHE A 38 4.98 32.88 -3.55
C PHE A 38 5.23 31.37 -3.44
N GLY A 39 4.55 30.59 -4.29
CA GLY A 39 4.66 29.13 -4.30
C GLY A 39 3.72 28.40 -3.34
N TYR A 40 2.79 29.11 -2.69
CA TYR A 40 1.76 28.53 -1.83
C TYR A 40 0.35 28.89 -2.29
N THR A 41 -0.61 28.01 -2.04
CA THR A 41 -2.02 28.18 -2.39
C THR A 41 -2.95 27.49 -1.37
N GLY A 42 -4.26 27.57 -1.62
CA GLY A 42 -5.32 27.12 -0.74
C GLY A 42 -5.85 28.21 0.19
N THR A 43 -7.05 28.00 0.74
CA THR A 43 -7.77 28.99 1.56
C THR A 43 -7.00 29.50 2.78
N MET A 44 -6.06 28.70 3.27
CA MET A 44 -5.20 29.00 4.42
C MET A 44 -3.71 28.98 4.04
N CYS A 45 -3.39 28.98 2.76
CA CYS A 45 -2.02 28.91 2.23
C CYS A 45 -1.23 27.70 2.76
N HIS A 46 -1.90 26.55 2.87
CA HIS A 46 -1.32 25.32 3.43
C HIS A 46 -0.78 24.37 2.35
N ARG A 47 -1.11 24.61 1.08
CA ARG A 47 -0.67 23.77 -0.04
C ARG A 47 0.51 24.43 -0.74
N LYS A 48 1.55 23.64 -0.99
CA LYS A 48 2.71 24.06 -1.75
C LYS A 48 2.46 23.76 -3.23
N MET A 49 2.83 24.68 -4.11
CA MET A 49 2.78 24.48 -5.55
C MET A 49 4.01 23.68 -5.99
N ASN A 50 3.81 22.59 -6.74
CA ASN A 50 4.86 21.68 -7.23
C ASN A 50 5.02 21.82 -8.74
N CYS A 51 5.54 22.97 -9.15
CA CYS A 51 5.76 23.32 -10.54
C CYS A 51 7.09 22.75 -11.02
N ASP A 52 7.14 22.26 -12.26
CA ASP A 52 8.35 21.70 -12.84
C ASP A 52 9.38 22.80 -13.16
N THR A 53 8.89 23.99 -13.50
CA THR A 53 9.71 25.19 -13.78
C THR A 53 9.46 26.30 -12.75
N LEU A 54 10.39 27.25 -12.69
CA LEU A 54 10.24 28.47 -11.88
C LEU A 54 9.31 29.50 -12.54
N GLU A 55 9.02 29.35 -13.82
CA GLU A 55 8.19 30.27 -14.59
C GLU A 55 6.72 30.13 -14.20
N ARG A 56 6.02 31.28 -14.13
CA ARG A 56 4.61 31.35 -13.77
C ARG A 56 3.82 31.96 -14.91
N LEU A 57 2.60 31.48 -15.08
CA LEU A 57 1.64 32.07 -15.99
C LEU A 57 1.23 33.47 -15.46
N PRO A 58 0.72 34.37 -16.32
CA PRO A 58 0.34 35.72 -15.92
C PRO A 58 -0.72 35.78 -14.81
N ASN A 59 -1.51 34.73 -14.65
CA ASN A 59 -2.50 34.54 -13.57
C ASN A 59 -1.87 34.07 -12.24
N GLY A 60 -0.55 33.83 -12.19
CA GLY A 60 0.19 33.30 -11.05
C GLY A 60 0.21 31.77 -10.95
N SER A 61 -0.53 31.06 -11.80
CA SER A 61 -0.58 29.60 -11.82
C SER A 61 0.68 29.02 -12.48
N CYS A 62 0.88 27.70 -12.39
CA CYS A 62 2.05 27.07 -12.98
C CYS A 62 1.71 25.81 -13.77
N GLU A 63 2.34 25.68 -14.93
CA GLU A 63 2.25 24.53 -15.82
C GLU A 63 3.54 24.51 -16.66
N PRO A 64 4.22 23.35 -16.82
CA PRO A 64 3.86 22.00 -16.37
C PRO A 64 4.11 21.71 -14.87
N CYS A 65 3.40 20.72 -14.35
CA CYS A 65 3.58 20.22 -12.97
C CYS A 65 4.69 19.18 -12.88
N VAL A 66 5.33 19.09 -11.71
CA VAL A 66 6.22 17.96 -11.38
C VAL A 66 5.41 16.67 -11.45
N LYS A 67 6.05 15.58 -11.90
CA LYS A 67 5.44 14.25 -11.94
C LYS A 67 4.80 13.89 -10.59
N GLY A 68 3.54 13.45 -10.62
CA GLY A 68 2.76 13.10 -9.42
C GLY A 68 1.97 14.27 -8.82
N TRP A 69 1.97 15.45 -9.47
CA TRP A 69 1.17 16.60 -9.09
C TRP A 69 0.30 17.09 -10.24
N ALA A 70 -0.86 17.65 -9.91
CA ALA A 70 -1.88 18.06 -10.85
C ALA A 70 -2.65 19.31 -10.37
N GLY A 71 -3.47 19.85 -11.27
CA GLY A 71 -4.26 21.06 -11.06
C GLY A 71 -3.61 22.31 -11.64
N ALA A 72 -4.37 23.39 -11.76
CA ALA A 72 -3.91 24.64 -12.36
C ALA A 72 -2.69 25.26 -11.64
N ASP A 73 -2.59 25.00 -10.33
CA ASP A 73 -1.54 25.49 -9.45
C ASP A 73 -0.53 24.40 -9.06
N CYS A 74 -0.63 23.20 -9.63
CA CYS A 74 0.16 22.02 -9.27
C CYS A 74 0.21 21.75 -7.75
N ASP A 75 -0.90 22.00 -7.06
CA ASP A 75 -1.03 21.95 -5.60
C ASP A 75 -1.77 20.70 -5.11
N ARG A 76 -2.29 19.88 -6.03
CA ARG A 76 -2.99 18.64 -5.74
C ARG A 76 -2.12 17.46 -6.14
N ILE A 77 -1.91 16.54 -5.21
CA ILE A 77 -1.22 15.28 -5.47
C ILE A 77 -2.07 14.41 -6.40
N ASP A 78 -1.42 13.78 -7.37
CA ASP A 78 -2.00 12.75 -8.23
C ASP A 78 -1.60 11.37 -7.70
N CYS A 79 -2.59 10.60 -7.27
CA CYS A 79 -2.41 9.27 -6.69
C CYS A 79 -2.55 8.13 -7.71
N GLY A 80 -2.75 8.47 -9.00
CA GLY A 80 -3.07 7.49 -10.04
C GLY A 80 -4.35 6.72 -9.74
N GLU A 81 -4.41 5.46 -10.23
CA GLU A 81 -5.59 4.60 -10.08
C GLU A 81 -5.60 3.76 -8.78
N ASN A 82 -4.47 3.69 -8.08
CA ASN A 82 -4.26 2.78 -6.94
C ASN A 82 -4.40 3.49 -5.58
N GLY A 83 -4.99 4.67 -5.55
CA GLY A 83 -5.12 5.44 -4.32
C GLY A 83 -6.00 6.67 -4.47
N ALA A 84 -6.36 7.26 -3.34
CA ALA A 84 -7.15 8.48 -3.29
C ALA A 84 -6.42 9.58 -2.50
N PRO A 85 -6.55 10.85 -2.90
CA PRO A 85 -5.97 11.96 -2.15
C PRO A 85 -6.67 12.11 -0.78
N ASN A 86 -5.91 12.55 0.22
CA ASN A 86 -6.48 12.99 1.49
C ASN A 86 -7.29 14.30 1.31
N GLY A 87 -8.05 14.73 2.32
CA GLY A 87 -8.90 15.93 2.25
C GLY A 87 -8.17 17.22 1.85
N ASP A 88 -6.88 17.34 2.18
CA ASP A 88 -6.07 18.51 1.81
C ASP A 88 -5.37 18.36 0.45
N HIS A 89 -5.53 17.23 -0.24
CA HIS A 89 -4.89 16.90 -1.53
C HIS A 89 -3.35 16.97 -1.54
N THR A 90 -2.70 16.78 -0.39
CA THR A 90 -1.23 16.83 -0.26
C THR A 90 -0.56 15.47 -0.10
N ARG A 91 -1.34 14.42 0.16
CA ARG A 91 -0.84 13.04 0.36
C ARG A 91 -1.85 12.04 -0.17
N CYS A 92 -1.35 10.91 -0.65
CA CYS A 92 -2.16 9.81 -1.10
C CYS A 92 -2.45 8.80 0.01
N ARG A 93 -3.64 8.22 -0.03
CA ARG A 93 -4.02 7.02 0.70
C ARG A 93 -4.08 5.89 -0.32
N CYS A 94 -3.07 5.03 -0.31
CA CYS A 94 -2.96 3.93 -1.26
C CYS A 94 -3.90 2.78 -0.88
N GLU A 95 -4.38 2.10 -1.90
CA GLU A 95 -5.09 0.83 -1.78
C GLU A 95 -4.08 -0.32 -1.66
N ASP A 96 -4.35 -1.27 -0.78
CA ASP A 96 -3.50 -2.46 -0.67
C ASP A 96 -3.51 -3.23 -2.01
N PRO A 97 -2.37 -3.72 -2.52
CA PRO A 97 -1.04 -3.78 -1.90
C PRO A 97 -0.06 -2.66 -2.35
N TYR A 98 -0.56 -1.57 -2.94
CA TYR A 98 0.28 -0.51 -3.47
C TYR A 98 0.81 0.42 -2.37
N SER A 99 2.01 0.96 -2.59
CA SER A 99 2.69 1.86 -1.66
C SER A 99 3.45 2.96 -2.40
N GLY A 100 4.14 3.81 -1.66
CA GLY A 100 4.84 4.99 -2.18
C GLY A 100 4.07 6.29 -1.93
N GLU A 101 4.67 7.42 -2.32
CA GLU A 101 4.06 8.75 -2.16
C GLU A 101 2.86 8.94 -3.09
N TYR A 102 2.94 8.36 -4.30
CA TYR A 102 1.94 8.45 -5.36
C TYR A 102 1.22 7.12 -5.65
N CYS A 103 1.37 6.12 -4.77
CA CYS A 103 0.75 4.79 -4.91
C CYS A 103 1.11 4.03 -6.20
N ASP A 104 2.30 4.29 -6.75
CA ASP A 104 2.82 3.69 -7.97
C ASP A 104 3.80 2.54 -7.71
N VAL A 105 4.14 2.27 -6.45
CA VAL A 105 5.12 1.25 -6.07
C VAL A 105 4.41 -0.03 -5.64
N LEU A 106 4.78 -1.14 -6.26
CA LEU A 106 4.33 -2.48 -5.88
C LEU A 106 5.52 -3.31 -5.38
N LYS A 107 5.67 -3.42 -4.06
CA LYS A 107 6.75 -4.22 -3.45
C LYS A 107 6.25 -5.64 -3.14
N THR A 108 7.09 -6.64 -3.40
CA THR A 108 6.77 -8.03 -3.06
C THR A 108 6.44 -8.22 -1.57
N GLY A 109 7.12 -7.48 -0.69
CA GLY A 109 6.83 -7.49 0.75
C GLY A 109 5.41 -7.03 1.08
N ASP A 110 4.96 -5.93 0.46
CA ASP A 110 3.63 -5.35 0.68
C ASP A 110 2.53 -6.27 0.11
N VAL A 111 2.80 -6.88 -1.06
CA VAL A 111 1.93 -7.91 -1.64
C VAL A 111 1.79 -9.10 -0.69
N LEU A 112 2.91 -9.67 -0.24
CA LEU A 112 2.89 -10.83 0.66
C LEU A 112 2.21 -10.49 1.99
N HIS A 113 2.44 -9.30 2.53
CA HIS A 113 1.80 -8.84 3.74
C HIS A 113 0.28 -8.69 3.56
N SER A 114 -0.16 -8.05 2.47
CA SER A 114 -1.57 -7.89 2.12
C SER A 114 -2.28 -9.24 1.94
N TYR A 115 -1.67 -10.16 1.18
CA TYR A 115 -2.20 -11.52 1.01
C TYR A 115 -2.27 -12.29 2.32
N ASN A 116 -1.23 -12.23 3.16
CA ASN A 116 -1.24 -12.88 4.47
C ASN A 116 -2.36 -12.31 5.35
N ARG A 117 -2.55 -10.98 5.37
CA ARG A 117 -3.64 -10.32 6.10
C ARG A 117 -5.00 -10.78 5.59
N TYR A 118 -5.20 -10.79 4.28
CA TYR A 118 -6.42 -11.26 3.64
C TYR A 118 -6.74 -12.72 4.03
N PHE A 119 -5.75 -13.62 3.93
CA PHE A 119 -5.90 -15.02 4.34
C PHE A 119 -6.20 -15.17 5.84
N THR A 120 -5.59 -14.37 6.71
CA THR A 120 -5.92 -14.39 8.15
C THR A 120 -7.35 -13.92 8.43
N THR A 121 -7.88 -13.01 7.61
CA THR A 121 -9.26 -12.49 7.75
C THR A 121 -10.29 -13.51 7.27
N ILE A 122 -9.96 -14.30 6.23
CA ILE A 122 -10.80 -15.40 5.73
C ILE A 122 -10.86 -16.58 6.71
N GLY A 123 -9.89 -16.71 7.61
CA GLY A 123 -9.87 -17.77 8.64
C GLY A 123 -9.71 -19.18 8.04
N PRO A 124 -10.38 -20.21 8.58
CA PRO A 124 -10.16 -21.61 8.19
C PRO A 124 -10.58 -21.91 6.74
N LEU A 125 -11.40 -21.06 6.10
CA LEU A 125 -11.77 -21.21 4.69
C LEU A 125 -10.54 -21.10 3.77
N GLY A 126 -9.51 -20.34 4.14
CA GLY A 126 -8.26 -20.28 3.37
C GLY A 126 -7.52 -21.62 3.34
N VAL A 127 -7.58 -22.37 4.45
CA VAL A 127 -6.99 -23.72 4.56
C VAL A 127 -7.74 -24.72 3.68
N ILE A 128 -9.07 -24.56 3.52
CA ILE A 128 -9.89 -25.41 2.65
C ILE A 128 -9.47 -25.31 1.18
N PHE A 129 -8.94 -24.17 0.71
CA PHE A 129 -8.43 -24.07 -0.67
C PHE A 129 -7.00 -24.60 -0.84
N VAL A 130 -6.17 -24.50 0.20
CA VAL A 130 -4.77 -24.97 0.17
C VAL A 130 -4.69 -26.50 0.24
N ILE A 131 -5.56 -27.15 1.01
CA ILE A 131 -5.55 -28.62 1.19
C ILE A 131 -5.77 -29.36 -0.15
N PRO A 132 -6.79 -29.06 -0.99
CA PRO A 132 -6.98 -29.69 -2.29
C PRO A 132 -5.77 -29.52 -3.20
N LEU A 133 -5.18 -28.32 -3.24
CA LEU A 133 -3.98 -28.06 -4.05
C LEU A 133 -2.81 -28.94 -3.59
N ALA A 134 -2.58 -29.04 -2.28
CA ALA A 134 -1.53 -29.88 -1.71
C ALA A 134 -1.76 -31.38 -1.98
N LEU A 135 -3.01 -31.84 -1.91
CA LEU A 135 -3.39 -33.21 -2.26
C LEU A 135 -3.16 -33.49 -3.74
N MET A 136 -3.52 -32.57 -4.63
CA MET A 136 -3.27 -32.70 -6.07
C MET A 136 -1.77 -32.76 -6.38
N VAL A 137 -0.96 -31.90 -5.76
CA VAL A 137 0.50 -31.91 -5.94
C VAL A 137 1.09 -33.24 -5.46
N ARG A 138 0.66 -33.75 -4.29
CA ARG A 138 1.11 -35.06 -3.78
C ARG A 138 0.71 -36.20 -4.70
N ALA A 139 -0.53 -36.20 -5.19
CA ALA A 139 -1.01 -37.21 -6.13
C ALA A 139 -0.20 -37.19 -7.43
N CYS A 140 0.07 -36.00 -7.97
CA CYS A 140 0.90 -35.81 -9.16
C CYS A 140 2.33 -36.33 -8.95
N ASN A 141 2.96 -35.99 -7.83
CA ASN A 141 4.30 -36.48 -7.49
C ASN A 141 4.34 -38.00 -7.35
N LYS A 142 3.33 -38.61 -6.72
CA LYS A 142 3.23 -40.07 -6.57
C LYS A 142 3.02 -40.77 -7.92
N ALA A 143 2.16 -40.22 -8.78
CA ALA A 143 1.94 -40.75 -10.12
C ALA A 143 3.21 -40.64 -10.98
N SER A 144 3.89 -39.50 -10.94
CA SER A 144 5.17 -39.28 -11.63
C SER A 144 6.24 -40.26 -11.17
N ALA A 145 6.36 -40.52 -9.86
CA ALA A 145 7.28 -41.51 -9.31
C ALA A 145 6.97 -42.93 -9.81
N LYS A 146 5.68 -43.32 -9.82
CA LYS A 146 5.25 -44.64 -10.35
C LYS A 146 5.58 -44.81 -11.84
N LEU A 147 5.42 -43.76 -12.63
CA LEU A 147 5.79 -43.79 -14.04
C LEU A 147 7.32 -43.90 -14.24
N ARG A 148 8.12 -43.25 -13.39
CA ARG A 148 9.60 -43.37 -13.41
C ARG A 148 10.04 -44.81 -13.13
N THR A 149 9.48 -45.46 -12.11
CA THR A 149 9.81 -46.85 -11.79
C THR A 149 9.41 -47.80 -12.91
N ALA A 150 8.21 -47.66 -13.47
CA ALA A 150 7.75 -48.50 -14.59
C ALA A 150 8.60 -48.33 -15.85
N LYS A 151 9.13 -47.12 -16.11
CA LYS A 151 10.05 -46.89 -17.24
C LYS A 151 11.41 -47.57 -17.02
N VAL A 152 11.95 -47.51 -15.79
CA VAL A 152 13.22 -48.16 -15.44
C VAL A 152 13.06 -49.68 -15.51
N GLU A 153 11.95 -50.24 -15.02
CA GLU A 153 11.64 -51.66 -15.08
C GLU A 153 11.57 -52.18 -16.52
N ARG A 154 10.85 -51.48 -17.42
CA ARG A 154 10.82 -51.85 -18.84
C ARG A 154 12.19 -51.76 -19.51
N HIS A 155 13.01 -50.77 -19.16
CA HIS A 155 14.38 -50.73 -19.65
C HIS A 155 15.21 -51.91 -19.10
N LEU A 156 15.07 -52.24 -17.82
CA LEU A 156 15.77 -53.35 -17.19
C LEU A 156 15.43 -54.70 -17.85
N GLU A 157 14.15 -54.98 -18.10
CA GLU A 157 13.70 -56.18 -18.82
C GLU A 157 14.35 -56.27 -20.21
N THR A 158 14.38 -55.17 -20.96
CA THR A 158 15.01 -55.17 -22.29
C THR A 158 16.52 -55.39 -22.26
N HIS A 159 17.21 -54.98 -21.19
CA HIS A 159 18.64 -55.20 -21.03
C HIS A 159 18.95 -56.63 -20.58
N ILE A 160 18.13 -57.23 -19.71
CA ILE A 160 18.24 -58.64 -19.30
C ILE A 160 18.06 -59.56 -20.51
N VAL A 161 17.05 -59.31 -21.36
CA VAL A 161 16.83 -60.08 -22.60
C VAL A 161 18.01 -59.96 -23.57
N LYS A 162 18.75 -58.84 -23.54
CA LYS A 162 19.94 -58.61 -24.38
C LYS A 162 21.25 -59.11 -23.76
N GLY A 163 21.22 -59.74 -22.58
CA GLY A 163 22.39 -60.34 -21.95
C GLY A 163 23.47 -59.35 -21.48
N MET A 164 23.12 -58.10 -21.18
CA MET A 164 24.06 -57.10 -20.66
C MET A 164 24.01 -57.02 -19.13
N ASP A 165 25.17 -57.04 -18.47
CA ASP A 165 25.31 -56.83 -17.02
C ASP A 165 25.01 -55.36 -16.64
N LEU A 166 24.14 -55.15 -15.64
CA LEU A 166 23.80 -53.81 -15.13
C LEU A 166 24.41 -53.54 -13.76
N ASP A 167 25.09 -52.41 -13.62
CA ASP A 167 25.63 -51.94 -12.33
C ASP A 167 24.48 -51.45 -11.40
N PRO A 168 24.30 -52.03 -10.20
CA PRO A 168 23.25 -51.65 -9.25
C PRO A 168 23.34 -50.19 -8.78
N LYS A 169 24.50 -49.53 -8.87
CA LYS A 169 24.65 -48.11 -8.54
C LYS A 169 23.92 -47.20 -9.53
N VAL A 170 23.81 -47.60 -10.79
CA VAL A 170 23.13 -46.83 -11.83
C VAL A 170 21.60 -46.86 -11.61
N ILE A 171 21.06 -48.02 -11.23
CA ILE A 171 19.64 -48.21 -10.93
C ILE A 171 19.22 -47.33 -9.74
N HIS A 172 20.02 -47.34 -8.66
CA HIS A 172 19.75 -46.50 -7.49
C HIS A 172 19.77 -44.99 -7.81
N LYS A 173 20.62 -44.57 -8.75
CA LYS A 173 20.72 -43.17 -9.20
C LYS A 173 19.51 -42.74 -10.05
N LEU A 174 18.91 -43.67 -10.80
CA LEU A 174 17.70 -43.42 -11.60
C LEU A 174 16.42 -43.35 -10.74
N LEU A 175 16.39 -44.06 -9.61
CA LEU A 175 15.24 -44.10 -8.70
C LEU A 175 15.20 -42.96 -7.68
N LYS A 176 16.32 -42.28 -7.43
CA LYS A 176 16.47 -41.28 -6.34
C LYS A 176 16.48 -39.81 -6.81
N LYS A 177 16.25 -39.56 -8.11
CA LYS A 177 16.19 -38.22 -8.73
C LYS A 177 14.78 -37.93 -9.21
#